data_AF-A0A1I0R9L9-F1
#
_entry.id   AF-A0A1I0R9L9-F1
#
_cell.length_a   1.000
_cell.length_b   1.000
_cell.length_c   1.000
_cell.angle_alpha   90.00
_cell.angle_beta   90.00
_cell.angle_gamma   90.00
#
_symmetry.space_group_name_H-M   'P 1'
#
loop_
_entity.id
_entity.type
_entity.pdbx_description
1 polymer ?
#
loop_
_entity_poly.entity_id
_entity_poly.type
_entity_poly.pdbx_seq_one_letter_code
_entity_poly.pdbx_strand_id
1 'polypeptide(L)'
;MITIDILDQFERITGKNIRLFFSKALDFFSTDCNLLIAYYSGNVREIKSDPFATLTALEDMTQTIFAAFHAHGARLTNTRWWYVLDEVEQIDSRLKTIRNIHRWARSTRSGVAYTPGVEMDYTIPAGQTLERISRDVLGDNTPQDEWADIAVSNYLREEDYTPGGGVNIRLRRSSVSGNVVVNAVVDAMDGQRIVGKDLHRSISFLDNDLKCLSYEDTVRQSVEILATLKRNDNPYVPDCGLQSAVVVGANRASLNFPIIVRQMTATFATDDTLKDFSIQEIKVESDNLLINYQVTSRLNETIDGSILI
;
A
#
# COMPACT_ATOMS: atom_id res chain seq x y z
N MET A 1 -33.40 -22.36 -18.12
CA MET A 1 -32.30 -22.49 -19.10
C MET A 1 -32.44 -21.39 -20.13
N ILE A 2 -31.44 -20.52 -20.26
CA ILE A 2 -31.45 -19.42 -21.23
C ILE A 2 -31.21 -20.02 -22.62
N THR A 3 -32.12 -19.76 -23.54
CA THR A 3 -32.02 -20.18 -24.95
C THR A 3 -31.74 -18.98 -25.84
N ILE A 4 -31.07 -19.20 -26.97
CA ILE A 4 -30.70 -18.14 -27.94
C ILE A 4 -31.93 -17.34 -28.39
N ASP A 5 -33.07 -18.01 -28.59
CA ASP A 5 -34.35 -17.38 -28.96
C ASP A 5 -34.84 -16.33 -27.94
N ILE A 6 -34.57 -16.52 -26.65
CA ILE A 6 -34.95 -15.55 -25.60
C ILE A 6 -34.07 -14.30 -25.68
N LEU A 7 -32.78 -14.48 -25.99
CA LEU A 7 -31.84 -13.37 -26.15
C LEU A 7 -32.18 -12.53 -27.40
N ASP A 8 -32.56 -13.19 -28.50
CA ASP A 8 -32.99 -12.52 -29.72
C ASP A 8 -34.34 -11.79 -29.53
N GLN A 9 -35.25 -12.35 -28.73
CA GLN A 9 -36.49 -11.68 -28.32
C GLN A 9 -36.23 -10.45 -27.45
N PHE A 10 -35.23 -10.50 -26.56
CA PHE A 10 -34.85 -9.35 -25.73
C PHE A 10 -34.35 -8.19 -26.59
N GLU A 11 -33.49 -8.48 -27.57
CA GLU A 11 -32.96 -7.49 -28.51
C GLU A 11 -34.09 -6.87 -29.35
N ARG A 12 -35.08 -7.64 -29.77
CA ARG A 12 -36.26 -7.12 -30.49
C ARG A 12 -37.13 -6.18 -29.64
N ILE A 13 -37.23 -6.44 -28.33
CA ILE A 13 -38.10 -5.65 -27.43
C ILE A 13 -37.40 -4.38 -26.95
N THR A 14 -36.10 -4.46 -26.67
CA THR A 14 -35.32 -3.39 -26.01
C THR A 14 -34.37 -2.64 -26.94
N GLY A 15 -34.07 -3.21 -28.11
CA GLY A 15 -33.06 -2.70 -29.04
C GLY A 15 -31.62 -2.85 -28.53
N LYS A 16 -31.39 -3.64 -27.47
CA LYS A 16 -30.07 -3.86 -26.86
C LYS A 16 -29.59 -5.29 -27.08
N ASN A 17 -28.35 -5.41 -27.54
CA ASN A 17 -27.75 -6.71 -27.83
C ASN A 17 -27.16 -7.34 -26.55
N ILE A 18 -28.01 -8.08 -25.84
CA ILE A 18 -27.61 -8.78 -24.61
C ILE A 18 -26.66 -9.95 -24.89
N ARG A 19 -26.69 -10.50 -26.09
CA ARG A 19 -25.79 -11.58 -26.52
C ARG A 19 -24.34 -11.13 -26.59
N LEU A 20 -24.10 -9.93 -27.13
CA LEU A 20 -22.79 -9.31 -27.17
C LEU A 20 -22.25 -9.05 -25.76
N PHE A 21 -23.12 -8.62 -24.85
CA PHE A 21 -22.76 -8.45 -23.43
C PHE A 21 -22.31 -9.77 -22.80
N PHE A 22 -23.08 -10.86 -22.94
CA PHE A 22 -22.69 -12.16 -22.39
C PHE A 22 -21.39 -12.70 -23.02
N SER A 23 -21.19 -12.51 -24.32
CA SER A 23 -19.93 -12.88 -24.99
C SER A 23 -18.75 -12.12 -24.41
N LYS A 24 -18.83 -10.79 -24.34
CA LYS A 24 -17.76 -9.95 -23.80
C LYS A 24 -17.47 -10.23 -22.33
N ALA A 25 -18.51 -10.50 -21.53
CA ALA A 25 -18.36 -10.89 -20.14
C ALA A 25 -17.60 -12.22 -20.02
N LEU A 26 -17.92 -13.21 -20.86
CA LEU A 26 -17.23 -14.51 -20.88
C LEU A 26 -15.76 -14.37 -21.31
N ASP A 27 -15.49 -13.58 -22.34
CA ASP A 27 -14.13 -13.28 -22.80
C ASP A 27 -13.33 -12.60 -21.68
N PHE A 28 -13.92 -11.60 -21.01
CA PHE A 28 -13.31 -10.92 -19.87
C PHE A 28 -13.01 -11.86 -18.70
N PHE A 29 -13.95 -12.72 -18.30
CA PHE A 29 -13.73 -13.63 -17.17
C PHE A 29 -12.67 -14.71 -17.46
N SER A 30 -12.51 -15.11 -18.72
CA SER A 30 -11.56 -16.16 -19.10
C SER A 30 -10.13 -15.64 -19.30
N THR A 31 -9.98 -14.41 -19.80
CA THR A 31 -8.67 -13.86 -20.18
C THR A 31 -8.27 -12.67 -19.31
N ASP A 32 -9.01 -11.57 -19.39
CA ASP A 32 -8.70 -10.29 -18.75
C ASP A 32 -8.74 -10.35 -17.21
N CYS A 33 -9.66 -11.12 -16.64
CA CYS A 33 -9.77 -11.30 -15.19
C CYS A 33 -8.50 -11.91 -14.59
N ASN A 34 -7.92 -12.91 -15.27
CA ASN A 34 -6.67 -13.53 -14.84
C ASN A 34 -5.49 -12.57 -14.92
N LEU A 35 -5.47 -11.69 -15.93
CA LEU A 35 -4.47 -10.63 -16.04
C LEU A 35 -4.60 -9.62 -14.90
N LEU A 36 -5.82 -9.15 -14.60
CA LEU A 36 -6.07 -8.25 -13.48
C LEU A 36 -5.64 -8.87 -12.14
N ILE A 37 -5.97 -10.15 -11.91
CA ILE A 37 -5.49 -10.89 -10.73
C ILE A 37 -3.96 -10.90 -10.69
N ALA A 38 -3.30 -11.26 -11.79
CA ALA A 38 -1.84 -11.35 -11.86
C ALA A 38 -1.15 -10.00 -11.64
N TYR A 39 -1.74 -8.90 -12.09
CA TYR A 39 -1.22 -7.56 -11.87
C TYR A 39 -1.36 -7.12 -10.42
N TYR A 40 -2.55 -7.28 -9.82
CA TYR A 40 -2.75 -6.90 -8.43
C TYR A 40 -2.04 -7.83 -7.44
N SER A 41 -1.75 -9.07 -7.84
CA SER A 41 -0.90 -10.01 -7.10
C SER A 41 0.60 -9.80 -7.33
N GLY A 42 1.02 -8.82 -8.14
CA GLY A 42 2.44 -8.48 -8.34
C GLY A 42 3.22 -9.36 -9.33
N ASN A 43 2.57 -10.29 -10.03
CA ASN A 43 3.22 -11.18 -11.01
C ASN A 43 3.58 -10.47 -12.33
N VAL A 44 2.93 -9.34 -12.64
CA VAL A 44 3.13 -8.58 -13.88
C VAL A 44 3.26 -7.09 -13.55
N ARG A 45 4.34 -6.44 -14.01
CA ARG A 45 4.65 -5.01 -13.75
C ARG A 45 3.86 -4.05 -14.62
N GLU A 46 3.56 -4.43 -15.86
CA GLU A 46 2.85 -3.60 -16.82
C GLU A 46 1.76 -4.42 -17.52
N ILE A 47 0.53 -3.94 -17.41
CA ILE A 47 -0.58 -4.39 -18.25
C ILE A 47 -0.81 -3.32 -19.31
N LYS A 48 -0.83 -3.71 -20.60
CA LYS A 48 -1.38 -2.85 -21.66
C LYS A 48 -2.80 -2.45 -21.26
N SER A 49 -3.20 -1.19 -21.38
CA SER A 49 -4.39 -0.58 -20.75
C SER A 49 -5.78 -1.18 -21.11
N ASP A 50 -5.82 -2.29 -21.82
CA ASP A 50 -7.00 -2.94 -22.39
C ASP A 50 -7.95 -3.52 -21.32
N PRO A 51 -7.48 -4.26 -20.28
CA PRO A 51 -8.39 -4.95 -19.35
C PRO A 51 -9.22 -4.02 -18.45
N PHE A 52 -8.67 -2.86 -18.07
CA PHE A 52 -9.38 -1.88 -17.24
C PHE A 52 -10.46 -1.15 -18.05
N ALA A 53 -10.16 -0.81 -19.31
CA ALA A 53 -11.14 -0.21 -20.21
C ALA A 53 -12.29 -1.20 -20.49
N THR A 54 -11.98 -2.49 -20.66
CA THR A 54 -12.98 -3.55 -20.83
C THR A 54 -13.87 -3.71 -19.59
N LEU A 55 -13.30 -3.65 -18.38
CA LEU A 55 -14.06 -3.69 -17.12
C LEU A 55 -15.05 -2.51 -17.03
N THR A 56 -14.60 -1.27 -17.26
CA THR A 56 -15.48 -0.09 -17.24
C THR A 56 -16.55 -0.18 -18.33
N ALA A 57 -16.20 -0.62 -19.53
CA ALA A 57 -17.17 -0.81 -20.61
C ALA A 57 -18.23 -1.87 -20.26
N LEU A 58 -17.86 -2.94 -19.56
CA LEU A 58 -18.80 -3.96 -19.09
C LEU A 58 -19.70 -3.46 -17.95
N GLU A 59 -19.18 -2.65 -17.01
CA GLU A 59 -19.98 -1.99 -15.98
C GLU A 59 -21.03 -1.06 -16.62
N ASP A 60 -20.62 -0.24 -17.58
CA ASP A 60 -21.53 0.65 -18.33
C ASP A 60 -22.59 -0.14 -19.10
N MET A 61 -22.18 -1.21 -19.80
CA MET A 61 -23.12 -2.09 -20.50
C MET A 61 -24.13 -2.73 -19.54
N THR A 62 -23.69 -3.16 -18.35
CA THR A 62 -24.56 -3.72 -17.32
C THR A 62 -25.62 -2.72 -16.86
N GLN A 63 -25.23 -1.46 -16.61
CA GLN A 63 -26.17 -0.39 -16.25
C GLN A 63 -27.17 -0.11 -17.37
N THR A 64 -26.73 -0.12 -18.63
CA THR A 64 -27.66 0.08 -19.77
C THR A 64 -28.66 -1.07 -19.90
N ILE A 65 -28.28 -2.30 -19.56
CA ILE A 65 -29.17 -3.47 -19.59
C ILE A 65 -30.19 -3.39 -18.45
N PHE A 66 -29.76 -3.05 -17.22
CA PHE A 66 -30.70 -2.82 -16.11
C PHE A 66 -31.69 -1.71 -16.42
N ALA A 67 -31.24 -0.60 -17.00
CA ALA A 67 -32.13 0.47 -17.44
C ALA A 67 -33.16 -0.03 -18.48
N ALA A 68 -32.76 -0.92 -19.39
CA ALA A 68 -33.68 -1.53 -20.35
C ALA A 68 -34.70 -2.46 -19.69
N PHE A 69 -34.30 -3.23 -18.68
CA PHE A 69 -35.22 -4.06 -17.88
C PHE A 69 -36.25 -3.20 -17.13
N HIS A 70 -35.83 -2.09 -16.53
CA HIS A 70 -36.74 -1.16 -15.86
C HIS A 70 -37.68 -0.45 -16.83
N ALA A 71 -37.18 0.02 -17.98
CA ALA A 71 -37.97 0.75 -18.97
C ALA A 71 -38.99 -0.14 -19.69
N HIS A 72 -38.64 -1.39 -19.98
CA HIS A 72 -39.47 -2.32 -20.74
C HIS A 72 -40.15 -3.39 -19.88
N GLY A 73 -40.10 -3.28 -18.54
CA GLY A 73 -40.64 -4.27 -17.61
C GLY A 73 -42.09 -4.67 -17.87
N ALA A 74 -42.94 -3.73 -18.31
CA ALA A 74 -44.34 -4.02 -18.66
C ALA A 74 -44.51 -4.94 -19.88
N ARG A 75 -43.52 -4.99 -20.79
CA ARG A 75 -43.50 -5.86 -21.98
C ARG A 75 -42.82 -7.21 -21.71
N LEU A 76 -42.08 -7.32 -20.61
CA LEU A 76 -41.34 -8.52 -20.21
C LEU A 76 -42.20 -9.39 -19.28
N THR A 77 -43.29 -9.95 -19.82
CA THR A 77 -44.28 -10.69 -19.03
C THR A 77 -43.93 -12.17 -18.77
N ASN A 78 -42.89 -12.69 -19.41
CA ASN A 78 -42.48 -14.08 -19.30
C ASN A 78 -41.56 -14.32 -18.08
N THR A 79 -41.82 -15.37 -17.31
CA THR A 79 -40.96 -15.82 -16.20
C THR A 79 -39.50 -16.05 -16.63
N ARG A 80 -39.25 -16.35 -17.91
CA ARG A 80 -37.90 -16.57 -18.41
C ARG A 80 -37.00 -15.34 -18.35
N TRP A 81 -37.58 -14.13 -18.32
CA TRP A 81 -36.84 -12.88 -18.18
C TRP A 81 -36.17 -12.74 -16.81
N TRP A 82 -36.75 -13.35 -15.77
CA TRP A 82 -36.13 -13.40 -14.45
C TRP A 82 -34.81 -14.15 -14.44
N TYR A 83 -34.70 -15.26 -15.20
CA TYR A 83 -33.42 -15.97 -15.32
C TYR A 83 -32.35 -15.13 -16.03
N VAL A 84 -32.75 -14.33 -17.02
CA VAL A 84 -31.80 -13.44 -17.72
C VAL A 84 -31.36 -12.31 -16.79
N LEU A 85 -32.29 -11.74 -16.02
CA LEU A 85 -31.98 -10.70 -15.03
C LEU A 85 -31.05 -11.22 -13.93
N ASP A 86 -31.32 -12.41 -13.39
CA ASP A 86 -30.48 -13.05 -12.37
C ASP A 86 -29.04 -13.28 -12.86
N GLU A 87 -28.85 -13.76 -14.09
CA GLU A 87 -27.51 -13.90 -14.67
C GLU A 87 -26.79 -12.55 -14.85
N VAL A 88 -27.53 -11.49 -15.22
CA VAL A 88 -26.94 -10.14 -15.31
C VAL A 88 -26.56 -9.60 -13.92
N GLU A 89 -27.37 -9.86 -12.88
CA GLU A 89 -27.06 -9.50 -11.48
C GLU A 89 -25.85 -10.28 -10.93
N GLN A 90 -25.72 -11.56 -11.27
CA GLN A 90 -24.55 -12.37 -10.92
C GLN A 90 -23.28 -11.84 -11.59
N ILE A 91 -23.35 -11.43 -12.87
CA ILE A 91 -22.24 -10.79 -13.57
C ILE A 91 -21.88 -9.46 -12.91
N ASP A 92 -22.85 -8.58 -12.63
CA ASP A 92 -22.63 -7.31 -11.93
C ASP A 92 -21.92 -7.49 -10.58
N SER A 93 -22.39 -8.45 -9.78
CA SER A 93 -21.80 -8.78 -8.48
C SER A 93 -20.34 -9.25 -8.62
N ARG A 94 -20.05 -10.05 -9.64
CA ARG A 94 -18.68 -10.50 -9.96
C ARG A 94 -17.80 -9.34 -10.44
N LEU A 95 -18.30 -8.47 -11.31
CA LEU A 95 -17.54 -7.28 -11.77
C LEU A 95 -17.20 -6.36 -10.58
N LYS A 96 -18.15 -6.11 -9.67
CA LYS A 96 -17.91 -5.35 -8.43
C LYS A 96 -16.87 -6.01 -7.52
N THR A 97 -16.87 -7.34 -7.45
CA THR A 97 -15.85 -8.11 -6.70
C THR A 97 -14.47 -7.94 -7.33
N ILE A 98 -14.37 -8.00 -8.66
CA ILE A 98 -13.15 -7.77 -9.42
C ILE A 98 -12.69 -6.31 -9.32
N ARG A 99 -13.58 -5.33 -9.24
CA ARG A 99 -13.19 -3.95 -8.97
C ARG A 99 -12.46 -3.80 -7.62
N ASN A 100 -12.87 -4.59 -6.63
CA ASN A 100 -12.23 -4.66 -5.33
C ASN A 100 -11.01 -5.59 -5.27
N ILE A 101 -10.54 -6.10 -6.41
CA ILE A 101 -9.41 -7.03 -6.49
C ILE A 101 -8.14 -6.53 -5.82
N HIS A 102 -7.88 -5.23 -5.89
CA HIS A 102 -6.73 -4.60 -5.25
C HIS A 102 -6.71 -4.82 -3.72
N ARG A 103 -7.88 -5.01 -3.09
CA ARG A 103 -8.02 -5.25 -1.65
C ARG A 103 -7.73 -6.70 -1.27
N TRP A 104 -8.16 -7.66 -2.09
CA TRP A 104 -8.10 -9.08 -1.73
C TRP A 104 -7.02 -9.88 -2.48
N ALA A 105 -6.61 -9.52 -3.69
CA ALA A 105 -5.55 -10.24 -4.43
C ALA A 105 -4.17 -10.13 -3.77
N ARG A 106 -3.93 -9.09 -2.96
CA ARG A 106 -2.72 -8.95 -2.14
C ARG A 106 -2.76 -9.76 -0.85
N SER A 107 -3.95 -10.21 -0.41
CA SER A 107 -4.11 -11.03 0.79
C SER A 107 -3.81 -12.52 0.55
N THR A 108 -3.71 -12.98 -0.70
CA THR A 108 -3.68 -14.41 -1.07
C THR A 108 -2.30 -15.01 -1.38
N ARG A 109 -1.19 -14.29 -1.16
CA ARG A 109 0.26 -14.71 -1.18
C ARG A 109 1.13 -14.04 -2.25
N SER A 110 2.40 -13.98 -1.86
CA SER A 110 3.64 -13.67 -2.58
C SER A 110 3.89 -12.15 -2.72
N GLY A 111 4.95 -11.60 -2.12
CA GLY A 111 6.32 -12.07 -2.21
C GLY A 111 6.82 -11.68 -3.59
N VAL A 112 7.44 -10.50 -3.69
CA VAL A 112 7.93 -9.86 -4.93
C VAL A 112 6.90 -8.93 -5.59
N ALA A 113 7.08 -7.63 -5.34
CA ALA A 113 6.90 -6.48 -6.25
C ALA A 113 6.47 -5.21 -5.50
N TYR A 114 6.98 -4.99 -4.29
CA TYR A 114 7.22 -3.62 -3.85
C TYR A 114 8.51 -3.16 -4.55
N THR A 115 8.44 -2.07 -5.31
CA THR A 115 9.66 -1.34 -5.68
C THR A 115 9.82 -0.27 -4.61
N PRO A 116 10.59 -0.53 -3.53
CA PRO A 116 10.86 0.47 -2.50
C PRO A 116 11.47 1.70 -3.13
N GLY A 117 10.63 2.71 -3.32
CA GLY A 117 11.02 4.03 -3.75
C GLY A 117 10.49 5.00 -2.71
N VAL A 118 11.37 5.69 -2.02
CA VAL A 118 10.93 6.80 -1.16
C VAL A 118 10.77 8.00 -2.08
N GLU A 119 9.54 8.51 -2.16
CA GLU A 119 9.23 9.76 -2.84
C GLU A 119 9.47 10.92 -1.87
N MET A 120 10.23 11.92 -2.30
CA MET A 120 10.49 13.13 -1.55
C MET A 120 10.26 14.36 -2.43
N ASP A 121 9.65 15.39 -1.87
CA ASP A 121 9.52 16.69 -2.53
C ASP A 121 10.87 17.43 -2.44
N TYR A 122 11.36 17.91 -3.59
CA TYR A 122 12.62 18.63 -3.70
C TYR A 122 12.43 19.92 -4.52
N THR A 123 12.81 21.06 -3.95
CA THR A 123 12.82 22.34 -4.67
C THR A 123 14.18 22.54 -5.33
N ILE A 124 14.20 22.67 -6.65
CA ILE A 124 15.44 22.89 -7.42
C ILE A 124 16.03 24.27 -7.07
N PRO A 125 17.22 24.37 -6.49
CA PRO A 125 17.93 25.63 -6.30
C PRO A 125 18.46 26.18 -7.64
N ALA A 126 18.68 27.50 -7.71
CA ALA A 126 19.24 28.15 -8.89
C ALA A 126 20.60 27.54 -9.31
N GLY A 127 20.78 27.28 -10.60
CA GLY A 127 22.01 26.75 -11.17
C GLY A 127 22.30 25.25 -10.92
N GLN A 128 21.36 24.49 -10.35
CA GLN A 128 21.45 23.03 -10.35
C GLN A 128 21.06 22.47 -11.74
N THR A 129 21.37 21.21 -12.06
CA THR A 129 20.89 20.48 -13.25
C THR A 129 20.26 19.16 -12.81
N LEU A 130 19.37 18.56 -13.61
CA LEU A 130 18.72 17.29 -13.25
C LEU A 130 19.74 16.15 -13.08
N GLU A 131 20.83 16.16 -13.85
CA GLU A 131 21.96 15.22 -13.73
C GLU A 131 22.71 15.42 -12.42
N ARG A 132 22.87 16.68 -11.97
CA ARG A 132 23.44 16.96 -10.65
C ARG A 132 22.51 16.51 -9.53
N ILE A 133 21.19 16.62 -9.71
CA ILE A 133 20.22 16.14 -8.73
C ILE A 133 20.26 14.61 -8.65
N SER A 134 20.29 13.91 -9.79
CA SER A 134 20.45 12.45 -9.84
C SER A 134 21.75 12.00 -9.14
N ARG A 135 22.88 12.67 -9.42
CA ARG A 135 24.16 12.35 -8.78
C ARG A 135 24.23 12.71 -7.30
N ASP A 136 23.89 13.95 -6.96
CA ASP A 136 24.20 14.53 -5.65
C ASP A 136 23.09 14.25 -4.61
N VAL A 137 21.84 14.03 -5.06
CA VAL A 137 20.66 13.81 -4.19
C VAL A 137 20.20 12.35 -4.21
N LEU A 138 20.03 11.74 -5.40
CA LEU A 138 19.61 10.34 -5.49
C LEU A 138 20.78 9.37 -5.25
N GLY A 139 21.98 9.73 -5.70
CA GLY A 139 23.20 8.92 -5.57
C GLY A 139 23.32 7.87 -6.68
N ASP A 140 22.75 8.18 -7.84
CA ASP A 140 22.66 7.27 -8.97
C ASP A 140 24.03 7.04 -9.62
N ASN A 141 24.27 5.82 -10.11
CA ASN A 141 25.57 5.45 -10.70
C ASN A 141 25.70 5.93 -12.15
N THR A 142 24.58 6.21 -12.82
CA THR A 142 24.54 6.74 -14.19
C THR A 142 23.71 8.02 -14.31
N PRO A 143 24.19 9.16 -13.74
CA PRO A 143 23.43 10.41 -13.72
C PRO A 143 23.11 11.00 -15.09
N GLN A 144 23.84 10.58 -16.13
CA GLN A 144 23.69 11.08 -17.49
C GLN A 144 22.52 10.43 -18.25
N ASP A 145 22.02 9.30 -17.76
CA ASP A 145 20.89 8.58 -18.34
C ASP A 145 19.65 8.63 -17.41
N GLU A 146 19.87 8.54 -16.09
CA GLU A 146 18.80 8.46 -15.08
C GLU A 146 18.07 9.80 -14.82
N TRP A 147 18.65 10.94 -15.24
CA TRP A 147 17.97 12.23 -15.14
C TRP A 147 16.67 12.29 -15.99
N ALA A 148 16.61 11.52 -17.08
CA ALA A 148 15.44 11.46 -17.95
C ALA A 148 14.23 10.88 -17.20
N ASP A 149 14.44 9.92 -16.31
CA ASP A 149 13.38 9.33 -15.49
C ASP A 149 12.80 10.35 -14.50
N ILE A 150 13.64 11.24 -13.97
CA ILE A 150 13.20 12.37 -13.12
C ILE A 150 12.32 13.33 -13.93
N ALA A 151 12.73 13.65 -15.16
CA ALA A 151 11.97 14.54 -16.04
C ALA A 151 10.61 13.95 -16.42
N VAL A 152 10.59 12.67 -16.83
CA VAL A 152 9.36 11.96 -17.23
C VAL A 152 8.40 11.79 -16.05
N SER A 153 8.89 11.39 -14.88
CA SER A 153 8.05 11.19 -13.69
C SER A 153 7.40 12.47 -13.17
N ASN A 154 8.06 13.61 -13.39
CA ASN A 154 7.55 14.92 -12.99
C ASN A 154 6.85 15.69 -14.11
N TYR A 155 6.73 15.08 -15.31
CA TYR A 155 6.20 15.74 -16.51
C TYR A 155 6.87 17.08 -16.83
N LEU A 156 8.18 17.20 -16.52
CA LEU A 156 8.94 18.42 -16.75
C LEU A 156 9.20 18.60 -18.23
N ARG A 157 8.88 19.79 -18.75
CA ARG A 157 9.32 20.23 -20.08
C ARG A 157 10.61 21.02 -19.96
N GLU A 158 11.34 21.15 -21.08
CA GLU A 158 12.56 21.98 -21.12
C GLU A 158 12.29 23.44 -20.71
N GLU A 159 11.08 23.94 -20.96
CA GLU A 159 10.62 25.28 -20.55
C GLU A 159 10.38 25.42 -19.04
N ASP A 160 10.05 24.31 -18.35
CA ASP A 160 9.77 24.31 -16.92
C ASP A 160 11.07 24.31 -16.10
N TYR A 161 12.18 23.85 -16.69
CA TYR A 161 13.48 23.78 -16.04
C TYR A 161 14.34 25.01 -16.36
N THR A 162 14.23 26.06 -15.54
CA THR A 162 14.99 27.30 -15.75
C THR A 162 16.22 27.42 -14.84
N PRO A 163 17.30 28.12 -15.27
CA PRO A 163 18.48 28.35 -14.43
C PRO A 163 18.19 29.12 -13.13
N GLY A 164 17.02 29.76 -13.02
CA GLY A 164 16.57 30.51 -11.85
C GLY A 164 16.12 29.65 -10.66
N GLY A 165 15.89 28.36 -10.86
CA GLY A 165 15.38 27.45 -9.82
C GLY A 165 13.94 27.76 -9.38
N GLY A 166 13.51 27.16 -8.27
CA GLY A 166 12.19 27.38 -7.66
C GLY A 166 11.10 26.38 -8.08
N VAL A 167 11.45 25.36 -8.87
CA VAL A 167 10.53 24.31 -9.32
C VAL A 167 10.54 23.17 -8.29
N ASN A 168 9.36 22.80 -7.80
CA ASN A 168 9.19 21.64 -6.93
C ASN A 168 9.03 20.38 -7.77
N ILE A 169 9.89 19.40 -7.52
CA ILE A 169 9.89 18.11 -8.21
C ILE A 169 9.83 16.99 -7.18
N ARG A 170 9.14 15.90 -7.51
CA ARG A 170 9.12 14.66 -6.73
C ARG A 170 10.27 13.77 -7.17
N LEU A 171 11.21 13.54 -6.26
CA LEU A 171 12.32 12.64 -6.47
C LEU A 171 11.98 11.28 -5.88
N ARG A 172 12.12 10.22 -6.68
CA ARG A 172 11.94 8.83 -6.22
C ARG A 172 13.29 8.17 -6.05
N ARG A 173 13.68 7.91 -4.81
CA ARG A 173 14.92 7.18 -4.52
C ARG A 173 14.66 5.69 -4.52
N SER A 174 15.13 4.98 -5.54
CA SER A 174 15.17 3.52 -5.55
C SER A 174 16.09 3.05 -4.41
N SER A 175 15.55 2.35 -3.40
CA SER A 175 16.41 1.82 -2.34
C SER A 175 17.27 0.71 -2.94
N VAL A 176 18.59 0.91 -2.96
CA VAL A 176 19.56 -0.13 -3.33
C VAL A 176 19.41 -1.32 -2.36
N SER A 177 19.29 -2.51 -2.96
CA SER A 177 19.31 -3.84 -2.36
C SER A 177 18.35 -4.12 -1.20
N GLY A 178 17.18 -4.64 -1.55
CA GLY A 178 16.34 -5.40 -0.63
C GLY A 178 14.99 -5.62 -1.27
N ASN A 179 14.65 -6.87 -1.61
CA ASN A 179 13.27 -7.25 -1.85
C ASN A 179 12.52 -7.11 -0.51
N VAL A 180 12.08 -5.90 -0.19
CA VAL A 180 11.32 -5.63 1.03
C VAL A 180 9.89 -6.04 0.76
N VAL A 181 9.47 -7.15 1.36
CA VAL A 181 8.09 -7.63 1.33
C VAL A 181 7.48 -7.22 2.67
N VAL A 182 6.69 -6.14 2.69
CA VAL A 182 5.85 -5.82 3.84
C VAL A 182 4.65 -6.77 3.78
N ASN A 183 4.58 -7.75 4.69
CA ASN A 183 3.55 -8.80 4.63
C ASN A 183 2.24 -8.39 5.32
N ALA A 184 2.27 -7.35 6.15
CA ALA A 184 1.20 -7.06 7.11
C ALA A 184 0.20 -5.96 6.69
N VAL A 185 0.34 -5.37 5.49
CA VAL A 185 -0.49 -4.22 5.09
C VAL A 185 -1.64 -4.65 4.18
N VAL A 186 -2.86 -4.27 4.58
CA VAL A 186 -4.13 -4.54 3.87
C VAL A 186 -4.53 -3.39 2.93
N ASP A 187 -3.72 -2.33 2.84
CA ASP A 187 -3.99 -1.13 2.03
C ASP A 187 -3.03 -1.01 0.82
N ALA A 188 -3.37 -0.12 -0.12
CA ALA A 188 -2.49 0.23 -1.24
C ALA A 188 -1.21 0.90 -0.71
N MET A 189 -0.06 0.23 -0.92
CA MET A 189 1.27 0.72 -0.56
C MET A 189 1.70 1.83 -1.53
N ASP A 190 1.22 3.05 -1.28
CA ASP A 190 1.61 4.25 -2.01
C ASP A 190 1.87 5.41 -1.04
N GLY A 191 3.02 6.07 -1.21
CA GLY A 191 3.50 7.15 -0.34
C GLY A 191 3.36 6.84 1.16
N GLN A 192 2.72 7.75 1.90
CA GLN A 192 2.53 7.64 3.34
C GLN A 192 1.67 6.43 3.79
N ARG A 193 0.97 5.75 2.88
CA ARG A 193 0.13 4.59 3.24
C ARG A 193 0.93 3.35 3.60
N ILE A 194 2.23 3.33 3.30
CA ILE A 194 3.12 2.20 3.60
C ILE A 194 3.16 1.88 5.11
N VAL A 195 3.05 2.90 5.96
CA VAL A 195 3.08 2.72 7.43
C VAL A 195 1.74 2.31 8.02
N GLY A 196 0.66 2.35 7.23
CA GLY A 196 -0.69 2.01 7.66
C GLY A 196 -1.32 3.04 8.61
N LYS A 197 -2.61 2.86 8.87
CA LYS A 197 -3.32 3.56 9.94
C LYS A 197 -3.58 2.59 11.08
N ASP A 198 -3.47 3.08 12.31
CA ASP A 198 -3.69 2.30 13.51
C ASP A 198 -4.70 2.98 14.46
N LEU A 199 -5.19 2.24 15.44
CA LEU A 199 -6.01 2.76 16.51
C LEU A 199 -5.14 3.41 17.60
N HIS A 200 -5.68 4.42 18.27
CA HIS A 200 -5.00 5.01 19.41
C HIS A 200 -4.87 3.98 20.56
N ARG A 201 -3.68 3.91 21.22
CA ARG A 201 -3.37 2.92 22.28
C ARG A 201 -4.43 2.83 23.36
N SER A 202 -5.01 3.97 23.73
CA SER A 202 -6.16 4.07 24.59
C SER A 202 -7.40 4.12 23.70
N ILE A 203 -8.18 3.05 23.74
CA ILE A 203 -9.46 2.95 23.04
C ILE A 203 -10.34 4.11 23.50
N SER A 204 -10.58 5.04 22.59
CA SER A 204 -11.37 6.24 22.81
C SER A 204 -12.21 6.50 21.56
N PHE A 205 -13.35 7.17 21.76
CA PHE A 205 -14.25 7.51 20.68
C PHE A 205 -14.11 8.99 20.35
N LEU A 206 -14.11 9.32 19.06
CA LEU A 206 -14.16 10.67 18.52
C LEU A 206 -15.28 10.68 17.47
N ASP A 207 -16.22 11.61 17.60
CA ASP A 207 -17.34 11.78 16.65
C ASP A 207 -18.17 10.50 16.37
N ASN A 208 -18.47 9.75 17.43
CA ASN A 208 -19.17 8.44 17.38
C ASN A 208 -18.43 7.33 16.61
N ASP A 209 -17.13 7.49 16.36
CA ASP A 209 -16.28 6.46 15.79
C ASP A 209 -15.04 6.21 16.67
N LEU A 210 -14.32 5.12 16.42
CA LEU A 210 -13.05 4.83 17.08
C LEU A 210 -11.99 5.86 16.67
N LYS A 211 -11.27 6.38 17.66
CA LYS A 211 -10.16 7.29 17.43
C LYS A 211 -9.02 6.57 16.69
N CYS A 212 -8.93 6.83 15.39
CA CYS A 212 -7.83 6.39 14.54
C CYS A 212 -6.68 7.41 14.58
N LEU A 213 -5.46 6.91 14.37
CA LEU A 213 -4.26 7.71 14.25
C LEU A 213 -3.97 8.12 12.81
N SER A 214 -3.20 9.19 12.67
CA SER A 214 -2.56 9.55 11.40
C SER A 214 -1.37 8.63 11.10
N TYR A 215 -0.89 8.62 9.87
CA TYR A 215 0.26 7.79 9.46
C TYR A 215 1.50 8.05 10.32
N GLU A 216 1.83 9.31 10.58
CA GLU A 216 2.97 9.71 11.42
C GLU A 216 2.77 9.30 12.89
N ASP A 217 1.56 9.51 13.41
CA ASP A 217 1.25 9.17 14.80
C ASP A 217 1.24 7.65 15.03
N THR A 218 0.85 6.87 14.02
CA THR A 218 0.94 5.41 14.03
C THR A 218 2.40 4.98 14.19
N VAL A 219 3.33 5.52 13.39
CA VAL A 219 4.75 5.17 13.51
C VAL A 219 5.30 5.54 14.89
N ARG A 220 5.00 6.74 15.39
CA ARG A 220 5.43 7.16 16.74
C ARG A 220 4.89 6.24 17.82
N GLN A 221 3.62 5.89 17.75
CA GLN A 221 3.01 4.96 18.71
C GLN A 221 3.68 3.58 18.64
N SER A 222 3.93 3.03 17.45
CA SER A 222 4.63 1.75 17.31
C SER A 222 6.03 1.79 17.90
N VAL A 223 6.80 2.85 17.63
CA VAL A 223 8.15 3.02 18.20
C VAL A 223 8.11 3.09 19.72
N GLU A 224 7.18 3.83 20.31
CA GLU A 224 7.02 3.91 21.77
C GLU A 224 6.62 2.57 22.40
N ILE A 225 5.71 1.83 21.77
CA ILE A 225 5.28 0.50 22.24
C ILE A 225 6.46 -0.47 22.21
N LEU A 226 7.17 -0.55 21.08
CA LEU A 226 8.32 -1.44 20.91
C LEU A 226 9.47 -1.10 21.87
N ALA A 227 9.71 0.18 22.12
CA ALA A 227 10.75 0.64 23.04
C ALA A 227 10.46 0.29 24.50
N THR A 228 9.18 0.17 24.89
CA THR A 228 8.74 -0.10 26.27
C THR A 228 8.38 -1.56 26.53
N LEU A 229 8.36 -2.40 25.49
CA LEU A 229 7.98 -3.80 25.56
C LEU A 229 8.95 -4.60 26.45
N LYS A 230 8.40 -5.41 27.36
CA LYS A 230 9.17 -6.35 28.19
C LYS A 230 8.97 -7.78 27.70
N ARG A 231 9.98 -8.61 27.96
CA ARG A 231 9.87 -10.05 27.70
C ARG A 231 8.66 -10.67 28.40
N ASN A 232 7.91 -11.46 27.63
CA ASN A 232 6.61 -12.07 27.97
C ASN A 232 5.39 -11.14 27.98
N ASP A 233 5.49 -9.87 27.60
CA ASP A 233 4.30 -9.01 27.46
C ASP A 233 3.38 -9.51 26.33
N ASN A 234 3.96 -10.09 25.28
CA ASN A 234 3.21 -10.74 24.20
C ASN A 234 3.26 -12.28 24.34
N PRO A 235 2.13 -12.97 24.57
CA PRO A 235 2.11 -14.42 24.75
C PRO A 235 2.45 -15.20 23.47
N TYR A 236 2.31 -14.59 22.29
CA TYR A 236 2.62 -15.22 21.00
C TYR A 236 4.09 -15.08 20.61
N VAL A 237 4.77 -14.05 21.14
CA VAL A 237 6.21 -13.80 20.91
C VAL A 237 6.87 -13.47 22.25
N PRO A 238 6.98 -14.46 23.16
CA PRO A 238 7.41 -14.22 24.55
C PRO A 238 8.86 -13.73 24.66
N ASP A 239 9.68 -14.00 23.65
CA ASP A 239 11.07 -13.55 23.60
C ASP A 239 11.26 -12.08 23.21
N CYS A 240 10.20 -11.42 22.73
CA CYS A 240 10.22 -10.02 22.30
C CYS A 240 10.24 -9.05 23.49
N GLY A 241 10.97 -7.95 23.37
CA GLY A 241 11.11 -6.93 24.42
C GLY A 241 12.37 -7.09 25.28
N LEU A 242 12.54 -6.15 26.21
CA LEU A 242 13.68 -6.12 27.14
C LEU A 242 13.45 -7.06 28.31
N GLN A 243 14.50 -7.79 28.71
CA GLN A 243 14.43 -8.66 29.87
C GLN A 243 14.46 -7.86 31.17
N SER A 244 13.37 -7.92 31.94
CA SER A 244 13.23 -7.19 33.21
C SER A 244 14.38 -7.45 34.21
N ALA A 245 14.97 -8.65 34.21
CA ALA A 245 16.09 -9.01 35.08
C ALA A 245 17.42 -8.34 34.70
N VAL A 246 17.56 -7.85 33.46
CA VAL A 246 18.74 -7.09 33.00
C VAL A 246 18.65 -5.62 33.43
N VAL A 247 17.44 -5.17 33.76
CA VAL A 247 17.10 -3.75 33.98
C VAL A 247 16.80 -3.45 35.45
N VAL A 248 16.05 -4.31 36.13
CA VAL A 248 15.55 -4.06 37.50
C VAL A 248 16.32 -4.91 38.51
N GLY A 249 17.06 -4.25 39.41
CA GLY A 249 17.75 -4.90 40.53
C GLY A 249 19.13 -5.47 40.22
N ALA A 250 19.68 -5.24 39.02
CA ALA A 250 21.05 -5.61 38.68
C ALA A 250 22.05 -4.55 39.19
N ASN A 251 23.24 -5.01 39.63
CA ASN A 251 24.32 -4.11 40.02
C ASN A 251 24.83 -3.34 38.77
N ARG A 252 25.23 -2.07 38.91
CA ARG A 252 25.67 -1.22 37.76
C ARG A 252 26.81 -1.87 36.95
N ALA A 253 27.67 -2.66 37.61
CA ALA A 253 28.75 -3.41 36.98
C ALA A 253 28.30 -4.66 36.19
N SER A 254 27.05 -5.09 36.39
CA SER A 254 26.44 -6.29 35.77
C SER A 254 25.56 -5.96 34.57
N LEU A 255 25.41 -4.67 34.22
CA LEU A 255 24.67 -4.24 33.04
C LEU A 255 25.39 -4.68 31.77
N ASN A 256 24.80 -5.64 31.07
CA ASN A 256 25.35 -6.17 29.82
C ASN A 256 24.77 -5.39 28.64
N PHE A 257 25.37 -4.24 28.32
CA PHE A 257 24.96 -3.38 27.21
C PHE A 257 24.82 -4.13 25.87
N PRO A 258 25.72 -5.06 25.48
CA PRO A 258 25.53 -5.89 24.30
C PRO A 258 24.21 -6.68 24.27
N ILE A 259 23.73 -7.16 25.43
CA ILE A 259 22.45 -7.87 25.52
C ILE A 259 21.28 -6.91 25.28
N ILE A 260 21.32 -5.71 25.88
CA ILE A 260 20.30 -4.68 25.71
C ILE A 260 20.19 -4.28 24.23
N VAL A 261 21.33 -3.98 23.59
CA VAL A 261 21.38 -3.62 22.17
C VAL A 261 20.76 -4.74 21.31
N ARG A 262 21.19 -5.98 21.51
CA ARG A 262 20.68 -7.13 20.74
C ARG A 262 19.17 -7.33 20.93
N GLN A 263 18.67 -7.19 22.16
CA GLN A 263 17.25 -7.37 22.48
C GLN A 263 16.38 -6.26 21.86
N MET A 264 16.83 -5.01 21.93
CA MET A 264 16.13 -3.90 21.29
C MET A 264 16.14 -4.05 19.76
N THR A 265 17.29 -4.31 19.15
CA THR A 265 17.37 -4.53 17.70
C THR A 265 16.47 -5.68 17.25
N ALA A 266 16.43 -6.79 17.99
CA ALA A 266 15.52 -7.91 17.67
C ALA A 266 14.04 -7.53 17.80
N THR A 267 13.69 -6.72 18.79
CA THR A 267 12.31 -6.24 19.02
C THR A 267 11.86 -5.31 17.90
N PHE A 268 12.68 -4.33 17.54
CA PHE A 268 12.38 -3.41 16.45
C PHE A 268 12.36 -4.10 15.07
N ALA A 269 13.13 -5.17 14.89
CA ALA A 269 13.09 -5.98 13.66
C ALA A 269 11.79 -6.79 13.47
N THR A 270 10.93 -6.87 14.50
CA THR A 270 9.61 -7.53 14.35
C THR A 270 8.60 -6.69 13.59
N ASP A 271 8.85 -5.39 13.43
CA ASP A 271 7.97 -4.46 12.73
C ASP A 271 8.51 -4.14 11.33
N ASP A 272 7.79 -4.59 10.30
CA ASP A 272 8.16 -4.41 8.90
C ASP A 272 8.10 -2.93 8.45
N THR A 273 7.36 -2.06 9.16
CA THR A 273 7.19 -0.63 8.86
C THR A 273 8.42 0.20 9.23
N LEU A 274 9.34 -0.38 10.00
CA LEU A 274 10.61 0.21 10.40
C LEU A 274 11.74 -0.35 9.53
N LYS A 275 12.69 0.51 9.18
CA LYS A 275 13.82 0.18 8.28
C LYS A 275 15.09 -0.11 9.07
N ASP A 276 15.41 0.73 10.03
CA ASP A 276 16.64 0.62 10.82
C ASP A 276 16.43 1.11 12.25
N PHE A 277 17.17 0.53 13.18
CA PHE A 277 17.17 0.89 14.59
C PHE A 277 18.62 0.95 15.07
N SER A 278 19.02 2.12 15.60
CA SER A 278 20.35 2.33 16.16
C SER A 278 20.25 2.94 17.56
N ILE A 279 21.13 2.50 18.45
CA ILE A 279 21.29 3.13 19.76
C ILE A 279 22.41 4.15 19.64
N GLN A 280 22.10 5.41 19.87
CA GLN A 280 23.08 6.49 19.81
C GLN A 280 23.89 6.57 21.09
N GLU A 281 23.22 6.45 22.24
CA GLU A 281 23.86 6.64 23.52
C GLU A 281 23.16 5.84 24.62
N ILE A 282 23.96 5.27 25.51
CA ILE A 282 23.47 4.70 26.76
C ILE A 282 24.16 5.43 27.90
N LYS A 283 23.37 6.13 28.71
CA LYS A 283 23.82 6.89 29.88
C LYS A 283 23.21 6.30 31.14
N VAL A 284 24.00 6.26 32.20
CA VAL A 284 23.48 5.95 33.54
C VAL A 284 23.33 7.29 34.27
N GLU A 285 22.10 7.68 34.57
CA GLU A 285 21.79 8.87 35.33
C GLU A 285 21.25 8.49 36.71
N SER A 286 22.11 8.64 37.72
CA SER A 286 21.83 8.18 39.08
C SER A 286 21.50 6.68 39.08
N ASP A 287 20.25 6.31 39.37
CA ASP A 287 19.78 4.92 39.43
C ASP A 287 19.04 4.47 38.16
N ASN A 288 18.90 5.36 37.16
CA ASN A 288 18.17 5.09 35.93
C ASN A 288 19.13 4.90 34.74
N LEU A 289 18.70 4.09 33.78
CA LEU A 289 19.36 3.89 32.50
C LEU A 289 18.64 4.69 31.43
N LEU A 290 19.29 5.73 30.91
CA LEU A 290 18.81 6.49 29.77
C LEU A 290 19.38 5.89 28.48
N ILE A 291 18.52 5.42 27.59
CA ILE A 291 18.90 4.93 26.26
C ILE A 291 18.34 5.88 25.22
N ASN A 292 19.22 6.55 24.50
CA ASN A 292 18.90 7.37 23.35
C ASN A 292 19.06 6.53 22.09
N TYR A 293 18.00 6.48 21.29
CA TYR A 293 17.95 5.67 20.08
C TYR A 293 17.36 6.46 18.92
N GLN A 294 17.65 5.99 17.73
CA GLN A 294 17.19 6.55 16.48
C GLN A 294 16.61 5.44 15.62
N VAL A 295 15.39 5.67 15.14
CA VAL A 295 14.66 4.74 14.28
C VAL A 295 14.44 5.40 12.92
N THR A 296 14.71 4.67 11.86
CA THR A 296 14.38 5.10 10.50
C THR A 296 13.15 4.36 10.03
N SER A 297 12.10 5.08 9.65
CA SER A 297 10.88 4.49 9.08
C SER A 297 11.11 4.08 7.62
N ARG A 298 10.18 3.31 7.05
CA ARG A 298 10.23 2.96 5.61
C ARG A 298 10.07 4.18 4.68
N LEU A 299 9.60 5.32 5.19
CA LEU A 299 9.54 6.59 4.47
C LEU A 299 10.87 7.37 4.52
N ASN A 300 11.95 6.77 5.05
CA ASN A 300 13.22 7.43 5.38
C ASN A 300 13.08 8.61 6.37
N GLU A 301 11.97 8.67 7.13
CA GLU A 301 11.85 9.61 8.23
C GLU A 301 12.64 9.08 9.43
N THR A 302 13.33 9.98 10.11
CA THR A 302 14.14 9.65 11.27
C THR A 302 13.44 10.10 12.53
N ILE A 303 13.22 9.16 13.45
CA ILE A 303 12.56 9.39 14.74
C ILE A 303 13.60 9.16 15.82
N ASP A 304 13.95 10.22 16.52
CA ASP A 304 14.80 10.16 17.70
C ASP A 304 13.92 9.97 18.93
N GLY A 305 14.33 9.04 19.80
CA GLY A 305 13.61 8.72 21.02
C GLY A 305 14.56 8.45 22.17
N SER A 306 14.03 8.60 23.39
CA SER A 306 14.74 8.26 24.62
C SER A 306 13.84 7.41 25.49
N ILE A 307 14.35 6.29 25.98
CA ILE A 307 13.70 5.55 27.07
C ILE A 307 14.52 5.70 28.34
N LEU A 308 13.81 5.95 29.43
CA LEU A 308 14.35 5.91 30.77
C LEU A 308 13.85 4.63 31.42
N ILE A 309 14.78 3.78 31.84
CA ILE A 309 14.50 2.49 32.46
C ILE A 309 15.06 2.42 33.87
#